data_AF-A0A192D5H2-F1
#
_entry.id   AF-A0A192D5H2-F1
#
_cell.length_a   1.000
_cell.length_b   1.000
_cell.length_c   1.000
_cell.angle_alpha   90.00
_cell.angle_beta   90.00
_cell.angle_gamma   90.00
#
_symmetry.space_group_name_H-M   'P 1'
#
loop_
_entity.id
_entity.type
_entity.pdbx_description
1 polymer ?
#
loop_
_entity_poly.entity_id
_entity_poly.type
_entity_poly.pdbx_seq_one_letter_code
_entity_poly.pdbx_strand_id
1 'polypeptide(L)'
;MTLYARARRHAWRMAAVTVLAVLMVVVADRFVGHSTLAFAAAIVMLILANAPMLKFNCPRCGKNAFFRGPFVVFWPNRVCTRCGHDLDGPRA
;
A
#
# COMPACT_ATOMS: atom_id res chain seq x y z
N MET A 1 14.70 3.03 12.03
CA MET A 1 13.70 3.48 11.03
C MET A 1 12.32 3.53 11.67
N THR A 2 11.64 4.68 11.55
CA THR A 2 10.31 4.95 12.12
C THR A 2 9.22 4.16 11.42
N LEU A 3 8.04 4.04 12.04
CA LEU A 3 6.89 3.36 11.44
C LEU A 3 6.47 4.11 10.16
N TYR A 4 6.40 5.43 10.24
CA TYR A 4 6.08 6.30 9.11
C TYR A 4 7.05 6.09 7.94
N ALA A 5 8.36 6.08 8.17
CA ALA A 5 9.34 5.87 7.10
C ALA A 5 9.20 4.49 6.43
N ARG A 6 8.88 3.43 7.20
CA ARG A 6 8.63 2.09 6.65
C ARG A 6 7.35 2.07 5.82
N ALA A 7 6.28 2.70 6.31
CA ALA A 7 5.00 2.81 5.62
C ALA A 7 5.14 3.61 4.31
N ARG A 8 5.87 4.73 4.34
CA ARG A 8 6.13 5.56 3.15
C ARG A 8 6.90 4.81 2.08
N ARG A 9 7.94 4.04 2.45
CA ARG A 9 8.65 3.18 1.49
C ARG A 9 7.75 2.10 0.90
N HIS A 10 6.84 1.53 1.69
CA HIS A 10 5.86 0.58 1.18
C HIS A 10 4.90 1.25 0.18
N ALA A 11 4.38 2.45 0.47
CA ALA A 11 3.54 3.19 -0.45
C ALA A 11 4.25 3.45 -1.80
N TRP A 12 5.49 3.91 -1.78
CA TRP A 12 6.28 4.10 -3.00
C TRP A 12 6.52 2.79 -3.78
N ARG A 13 6.82 1.70 -3.08
CA ARG A 13 6.93 0.37 -3.71
C ARG A 13 5.62 -0.05 -4.36
N MET A 14 4.49 0.19 -3.69
CA MET A 14 3.17 -0.11 -4.25
C MET A 14 2.85 0.74 -5.47
N ALA A 15 3.20 2.03 -5.49
CA ALA A 15 3.08 2.83 -6.72
C ALA A 15 3.87 2.23 -7.88
N ALA A 16 5.13 1.83 -7.63
CA ALA A 16 5.95 1.19 -8.66
C ALA A 16 5.34 -0.13 -9.15
N VAL A 17 4.85 -0.98 -8.23
CA VAL A 17 4.19 -2.25 -8.58
C VAL A 17 2.90 -2.01 -9.38
N THR A 18 2.12 -0.99 -9.03
CA THR A 18 0.92 -0.61 -9.81
C THR A 18 1.29 -0.21 -11.24
N VAL A 19 2.32 0.63 -11.42
CA VAL A 19 2.79 1.01 -12.75
C VAL A 19 3.25 -0.23 -13.53
N LEU A 20 4.03 -1.12 -12.91
CA LEU A 20 4.46 -2.36 -13.54
C LEU A 20 3.29 -3.28 -13.92
N ALA A 21 2.29 -3.41 -13.07
CA ALA A 21 1.10 -4.20 -13.35
C ALA A 21 0.29 -3.63 -14.53
N VAL A 22 0.14 -2.31 -14.60
CA VAL A 22 -0.49 -1.64 -15.75
C VAL A 22 0.30 -1.89 -17.04
N LEU A 23 1.63 -1.71 -17.00
CA LEU A 23 2.49 -1.98 -18.16
C LEU A 23 2.40 -3.44 -18.61
N MET A 24 2.39 -4.39 -17.68
CA MET A 24 2.22 -5.81 -17.98
C MET A 24 0.91 -6.08 -18.72
N VAL A 25 -0.21 -5.52 -18.23
CA VAL A 25 -1.51 -5.69 -18.88
C VAL A 25 -1.53 -5.05 -20.26
N VAL A 26 -1.01 -3.83 -20.42
CA VAL A 26 -0.94 -3.15 -21.72
C VAL A 26 -0.11 -3.94 -22.73
N VAL A 27 1.03 -4.48 -22.31
CA VAL A 27 1.89 -5.31 -23.15
C VAL A 27 1.15 -6.60 -23.54
N ALA A 28 0.58 -7.32 -22.57
CA ALA A 28 -0.17 -8.54 -22.82
C ALA A 28 -1.34 -8.30 -23.79
N ASP A 29 -2.07 -7.21 -23.60
CA ASP A 29 -3.20 -6.83 -24.45
C ASP A 29 -2.76 -6.56 -25.90
N ARG A 30 -1.58 -5.97 -26.10
CA ARG A 30 -1.03 -5.69 -27.43
C ARG A 30 -0.53 -6.93 -28.17
N PHE A 31 -0.03 -7.94 -27.45
CA PHE A 31 0.53 -9.14 -28.09
C PHE A 31 -0.44 -10.32 -28.16
N VAL A 32 -1.38 -10.42 -27.22
CA VAL A 32 -2.29 -11.58 -27.05
C VAL A 32 -3.76 -11.20 -27.28
N GLY A 33 -4.07 -9.90 -27.43
CA GLY A 33 -5.44 -9.39 -27.47
C GLY A 33 -6.08 -9.30 -26.07
N HIS A 34 -7.33 -8.84 -26.00
CA HIS A 34 -8.08 -8.62 -24.75
C HIS A 34 -8.11 -9.88 -23.86
N SER A 35 -7.20 -9.92 -22.90
CA SER A 35 -6.93 -11.07 -22.05
C SER A 35 -7.41 -10.83 -20.62
N THR A 36 -8.62 -11.30 -20.30
CA THR A 36 -9.20 -11.25 -18.95
C THR A 36 -8.31 -11.93 -17.90
N LEU A 37 -7.56 -12.97 -18.29
CA LEU A 37 -6.62 -13.67 -17.42
C LEU A 37 -5.41 -12.80 -17.02
N ALA A 38 -4.86 -12.02 -17.95
CA ALA A 38 -3.74 -11.12 -17.65
C ALA A 38 -4.17 -10.03 -16.65
N PHE A 39 -5.37 -9.50 -16.84
CA PHE A 39 -5.97 -8.54 -15.91
C PHE A 39 -6.23 -9.16 -14.53
N ALA A 40 -6.80 -10.37 -14.47
CA ALA A 40 -7.04 -11.08 -13.21
C ALA A 40 -5.72 -11.36 -12.46
N ALA A 41 -4.68 -11.79 -13.18
CA ALA A 41 -3.35 -12.00 -12.60
C ALA A 41 -2.76 -10.70 -12.01
N ALA A 42 -2.91 -9.57 -12.72
CA ALA A 42 -2.48 -8.26 -12.22
C ALA A 42 -3.21 -7.87 -10.92
N ILE A 43 -4.52 -8.09 -10.83
CA ILE A 43 -5.29 -7.82 -9.61
C ILE A 43 -4.77 -8.67 -8.46
N VAL A 44 -4.63 -9.99 -8.66
CA VAL A 44 -4.15 -10.91 -7.62
C VAL A 44 -2.76 -10.51 -7.15
N MET A 45 -1.85 -10.19 -8.07
CA MET A 45 -0.51 -9.70 -7.77
C MET A 45 -0.55 -8.43 -6.91
N LEU A 46 -1.40 -7.45 -7.26
CA LEU A 46 -1.52 -6.20 -6.52
C LEU A 46 -2.08 -6.40 -5.11
N ILE A 47 -3.08 -7.27 -4.95
CA ILE A 47 -3.64 -7.61 -3.63
C ILE A 47 -2.56 -8.21 -2.73
N LEU A 48 -1.82 -9.21 -3.24
CA LEU A 48 -0.76 -9.87 -2.49
C LEU A 48 0.38 -8.91 -2.15
N ALA A 49 0.80 -8.07 -3.10
CA ALA A 49 1.83 -7.06 -2.88
C ALA A 49 1.42 -6.01 -1.82
N ASN A 50 0.13 -5.66 -1.77
CA ASN A 50 -0.41 -4.67 -0.83
C ASN A 50 -0.75 -5.25 0.55
N ALA A 51 -0.89 -6.57 0.72
CA ALA A 51 -1.25 -7.21 2.00
C ALA A 51 -0.38 -6.76 3.22
N PRO A 52 0.94 -6.50 3.10
CA PRO A 52 1.75 -5.97 4.20
C PRO A 52 1.26 -4.64 4.79
N MET A 53 0.44 -3.89 4.06
CA MET A 53 -0.21 -2.64 4.49
C MET A 53 -0.95 -2.80 5.83
N LEU A 54 -1.49 -3.97 6.12
CA LEU A 54 -2.22 -4.27 7.36
C LEU A 54 -1.34 -4.28 8.61
N LYS A 55 -0.01 -4.36 8.45
CA LYS A 55 0.96 -4.43 9.56
C LYS A 55 1.47 -3.06 10.03
N PHE A 56 1.04 -1.96 9.41
CA PHE A 56 1.47 -0.61 9.78
C PHE A 56 0.56 0.00 10.85
N ASN A 57 0.55 -0.63 12.02
CA ASN A 57 -0.32 -0.26 13.13
C ASN A 57 0.43 0.60 14.17
N CYS A 58 -0.22 1.65 14.66
CA CYS A 58 0.31 2.50 15.72
C CYS A 58 0.68 1.65 16.94
N PRO A 59 1.91 1.77 17.47
CA PRO A 59 2.36 0.94 18.61
C PRO A 59 1.57 1.22 19.90
N ARG A 60 0.95 2.40 20.03
CA ARG A 60 0.23 2.82 21.24
C ARG A 60 -1.24 2.40 21.28
N CYS A 61 -1.93 2.39 20.13
CA CYS A 61 -3.39 2.18 20.08
C CYS A 61 -3.85 1.17 19.02
N GLY A 62 -2.92 0.56 18.28
CA GLY A 62 -3.21 -0.45 17.25
C GLY A 62 -3.85 0.06 15.97
N LYS A 63 -4.21 1.36 15.86
CA LYS A 63 -4.83 1.90 14.64
C LYS A 63 -3.85 1.88 13.46
N ASN A 64 -4.30 1.40 12.30
CA ASN A 64 -3.50 1.36 11.09
C ASN A 64 -3.22 2.78 10.54
N ALA A 65 -1.99 3.03 10.10
CA ALA A 65 -1.52 4.33 9.63
C ALA A 65 -2.15 4.79 8.30
N PHE A 66 -2.69 3.87 7.50
CA PHE A 66 -3.30 4.19 6.20
C PHE A 66 -4.82 4.38 6.27
N PHE A 67 -5.47 3.87 7.31
CA PHE A 67 -6.92 3.90 7.44
C PHE A 67 -7.41 5.22 8.02
N ARG A 68 -8.41 5.80 7.36
CA ARG A 68 -9.09 7.05 7.72
C ARG A 68 -10.60 6.75 7.77
N GLY A 69 -11.03 6.14 8.89
CA GLY A 69 -12.39 5.63 9.02
C GLY A 69 -12.58 4.39 8.13
N PRO A 70 -13.68 4.30 7.35
CA PRO A 70 -13.89 3.19 6.42
C PRO A 70 -12.99 3.27 5.18
N PHE A 71 -12.33 4.41 4.96
CA PHE A 71 -11.53 4.65 3.77
C PHE A 71 -10.06 4.27 3.97
N VAL A 72 -9.51 3.61 2.96
CA VAL A 72 -8.09 3.34 2.83
C VAL A 72 -7.48 4.41 1.93
N VAL A 73 -6.47 5.11 2.43
CA VAL A 73 -5.79 6.15 1.65
C VAL A 73 -4.35 5.73 1.40
N PHE A 74 -3.91 5.92 0.16
CA PHE A 74 -2.62 5.48 -0.35
C PHE A 74 -1.41 5.96 0.48
N TRP A 75 -1.50 7.15 1.08
CA TRP A 75 -0.41 7.72 1.88
C TRP A 75 -0.60 7.52 3.39
N PRO A 76 0.43 7.10 4.13
CA PRO A 76 0.32 6.91 5.57
C PRO A 76 0.24 8.25 6.31
N ASN A 77 -0.48 8.28 7.42
CA ASN A 77 -0.47 9.44 8.32
C ASN A 77 0.83 9.47 9.14
N ARG A 78 1.38 10.68 9.32
CA ARG A 78 2.52 10.91 10.21
C ARG A 78 2.11 10.85 11.69
N VAL A 79 0.97 11.46 12.01
CA VAL A 79 0.39 11.47 13.35
C VAL A 79 -0.81 10.52 13.40
N CYS A 80 -0.90 9.69 14.43
CA CYS A 80 -2.03 8.77 14.59
C CYS A 80 -3.33 9.54 14.84
N THR A 81 -4.33 9.35 13.98
CA THR A 81 -5.64 10.02 14.06
C THR A 81 -6.55 9.51 15.18
N ARG A 82 -6.10 8.59 16.03
CA ARG A 82 -6.86 8.12 17.22
C ARG A 82 -6.22 8.59 18.52
N CYS A 83 -4.91 8.41 18.70
CA CYS A 83 -4.22 8.72 19.95
C CYS A 83 -3.24 9.90 19.87
N GLY A 84 -3.08 10.55 18.70
CA GLY A 84 -2.18 11.69 18.51
C GLY A 84 -0.68 11.34 18.54
N HIS A 85 -0.30 10.07 18.63
CA HIS A 85 1.10 9.66 18.67
C HIS A 85 1.82 9.93 17.34
N ASP A 86 3.03 10.52 17.40
CA ASP A 86 3.88 10.75 16.22
C ASP A 86 4.54 9.43 15.78
N LEU A 87 4.15 8.94 14.60
CA LEU A 87 4.65 7.70 14.00
C LEU A 87 6.01 7.88 13.31
N ASP A 88 6.50 9.12 13.23
CA ASP A 88 7.83 9.48 12.76
C ASP A 88 8.78 9.90 13.89
N GLY A 89 8.32 9.84 15.14
CA GLY A 89 9.16 10.05 16.32
C GLY A 89 10.10 8.86 16.59
N PRO A 90 11.16 9.05 17.40
CA PRO A 90 11.93 7.94 17.94
C PRO A 90 10.98 6.98 18.67
N ARG A 91 11.14 5.67 18.44
CA ARG A 91 10.34 4.66 19.14
C ARG A 91 10.55 4.86 20.63
N ALA A 92 9.49 5.24 21.35
CA ALA A 92 9.44 5.09 22.80
C ALA A 92 9.39 3.60 23.16
#